data_AF-M6HFY0-F1
#
_entry.id   AF-M6HFY0-F1
#
_cell.length_a   1.000
_cell.length_b   1.000
_cell.length_c   1.000
_cell.angle_alpha   90.00
_cell.angle_beta   90.00
_cell.angle_gamma   90.00
#
_symmetry.space_group_name_H-M   'P 1'
#
loop_
_entity.id
_entity.type
_entity.pdbx_description
1 polymer ?
#
loop_
_entity_poly.entity_id
_entity_poly.type
_entity_poly.pdbx_seq_one_letter_code
_entity_poly.pdbx_strand_id
1 'polypeptide(L)'
;MKNERKKNAILGQRTGFARTEKSFEITNLDNIVTELNRLHQSILTAGKNMVRFAVEAGEILTKKKDELEHGEFIPWVENNLNFKIRTAQRYMKIFEKKTK
;
A
#
# COMPACT_ATOMS: atom_id res chain seq x y z
N MET A 1 61.51 -29.52 19.77
CA MET A 1 61.46 -28.14 20.32
C MET A 1 61.31 -27.02 19.27
N LYS A 2 60.75 -27.27 18.06
CA LYS A 2 60.54 -26.21 17.03
C LYS A 2 59.15 -26.18 16.37
N ASN A 3 58.23 -27.10 16.73
CA ASN A 3 56.95 -27.25 16.01
C ASN A 3 55.69 -26.83 16.79
N GLU A 4 55.85 -26.35 18.03
CA GLU A 4 54.72 -25.90 18.87
C GLU A 4 54.52 -24.38 18.84
N ARG A 5 55.58 -23.62 18.53
CA ARG A 5 55.53 -22.14 18.45
C ARG A 5 54.82 -21.60 17.21
N LYS A 6 54.62 -22.42 16.17
CA LYS A 6 53.91 -22.00 14.94
C LYS A 6 52.38 -22.15 15.04
N LYS A 7 51.87 -22.99 15.95
CA LYS A 7 50.41 -23.13 16.15
C LYS A 7 49.82 -21.94 16.93
N ASN A 8 50.58 -21.37 17.86
CA ASN A 8 50.12 -20.26 18.70
C ASN A 8 50.28 -18.87 18.04
N ALA A 9 50.96 -18.77 16.90
CA ALA A 9 51.11 -17.50 16.17
C ALA A 9 49.92 -17.16 15.27
N ILE A 10 49.06 -18.15 14.95
CA ILE A 10 47.89 -17.98 14.08
C ILE A 10 46.60 -17.78 14.91
N LEU A 11 46.63 -18.17 16.19
CA LEU A 11 45.53 -18.04 17.15
C LEU A 11 45.78 -16.90 18.16
N GLY A 12 46.51 -15.87 17.76
CA GLY A 12 46.52 -14.61 18.48
C GLY A 12 45.14 -13.98 18.37
N GLN A 13 44.27 -14.20 19.35
CA GLN A 13 43.07 -13.39 19.53
C GLN A 13 43.52 -11.93 19.57
N ARG A 14 43.24 -11.17 18.50
CA ARG A 14 43.36 -9.71 18.56
C ARG A 14 42.30 -9.25 19.56
N THR A 15 42.76 -9.02 20.78
CA THR A 15 42.03 -8.34 21.84
C THR A 15 41.50 -7.01 21.30
N GLY A 16 40.21 -6.96 20.97
CA GLY A 16 39.56 -5.76 20.42
C GLY A 16 38.36 -6.02 19.53
N PHE A 17 38.17 -7.22 18.99
CA PHE A 17 36.92 -7.63 18.35
C PHE A 17 36.28 -8.76 19.16
N ALA A 18 36.00 -8.50 20.43
CA ALA A 18 34.82 -9.11 21.01
C ALA A 18 33.66 -8.54 20.20
N ARG A 19 33.26 -9.24 19.13
CA ARG A 19 31.94 -9.06 18.56
C ARG A 19 31.02 -9.31 19.74
N THR A 20 30.54 -8.23 20.35
CA THR A 20 29.38 -8.29 21.21
C THR A 20 28.29 -8.77 20.25
N GLU A 21 28.15 -10.09 20.16
CA GLU A 21 26.91 -10.72 19.77
C GLU A 21 25.94 -10.35 20.87
N LYS A 22 25.49 -9.08 20.86
CA LYS A 22 24.24 -8.73 21.48
C LYS A 22 23.22 -9.38 20.56
N SER A 23 23.01 -10.66 20.81
CA SER A 23 21.81 -11.37 20.45
C SER A 23 20.68 -10.42 20.82
N PHE A 24 20.13 -9.74 19.80
CA PHE A 24 18.92 -8.97 19.97
C PHE A 24 17.89 -10.06 20.26
N GLU A 25 17.61 -10.26 21.54
CA GLU A 25 16.60 -11.21 21.98
C GLU A 25 15.30 -10.81 21.27
N ILE A 26 14.95 -11.57 20.24
CA ILE A 26 13.68 -11.46 19.52
C ILE A 26 12.63 -12.08 20.44
N THR A 27 12.41 -11.44 21.59
CA THR A 27 11.48 -11.90 22.62
C THR A 27 10.68 -10.73 23.14
N ASN A 28 10.21 -9.92 22.22
CA ASN A 28 8.91 -9.28 22.30
C ASN A 28 8.48 -9.10 20.86
N LEU A 29 7.34 -9.69 20.47
CA LEU A 29 6.76 -9.46 19.15
C LEU A 29 6.67 -7.94 19.00
N ASP A 30 7.49 -7.35 18.13
CA ASP A 30 7.62 -5.90 18.06
C ASP A 30 6.23 -5.33 17.76
N ASN A 31 5.60 -4.74 18.78
CA ASN A 31 4.23 -4.25 18.69
C ASN A 31 4.10 -3.22 17.57
N ILE A 32 5.19 -2.50 17.27
CA ILE A 32 5.26 -1.57 16.15
C ILE A 32 5.21 -2.32 14.82
N VAL A 33 5.94 -3.42 14.66
CA VAL A 33 5.88 -4.25 13.45
C VAL A 33 4.48 -4.82 13.24
N THR A 34 3.85 -5.32 14.30
CA THR A 34 2.46 -5.83 14.24
C THR A 34 1.49 -4.74 13.82
N GLU A 35 1.58 -3.55 14.41
CA GLU A 35 0.69 -2.42 14.09
C GLU A 35 0.92 -1.88 12.68
N LEU A 36 2.17 -1.74 12.23
CA LEU A 36 2.48 -1.32 10.86
C LEU A 36 1.94 -2.31 9.83
N ASN A 37 2.10 -3.61 10.07
CA ASN A 37 1.54 -4.64 9.20
C ASN A 37 0.00 -4.57 9.15
N ARG A 38 -0.66 -4.35 10.30
CA ARG A 38 -2.12 -4.18 10.38
C ARG A 38 -2.60 -2.95 9.62
N LEU A 39 -1.91 -1.82 9.77
CA LEU A 39 -2.20 -0.58 9.04
C LEU A 39 -1.99 -0.75 7.54
N HIS A 40 -0.91 -1.43 7.13
CA HIS A 40 -0.66 -1.71 5.72
C HIS A 40 -1.78 -2.54 5.10
N GLN A 41 -2.25 -3.60 5.76
CA GLN A 41 -3.39 -4.40 5.27
C GLN A 41 -4.68 -3.58 5.18
N SER A 42 -4.87 -2.66 6.13
CA SER A 42 -6.02 -1.75 6.14
C SER A 42 -5.96 -0.76 4.96
N ILE A 43 -4.77 -0.22 4.63
CA ILE A 43 -4.55 0.63 3.46
C ILE A 43 -4.81 -0.14 2.16
N LEU A 44 -4.31 -1.37 2.04
CA LEU A 44 -4.56 -2.21 0.87
C LEU A 44 -6.06 -2.48 0.68
N THR A 45 -6.76 -2.77 1.78
CA THR A 45 -8.21 -3.01 1.77
C THR A 45 -8.99 -1.74 1.40
N ALA A 46 -8.63 -0.60 2.01
CA ALA A 46 -9.23 0.69 1.69
C ALA A 46 -9.00 1.07 0.22
N GLY A 47 -7.79 0.84 -0.32
CA GLY A 47 -7.47 1.07 -1.73
C GLY A 47 -8.32 0.20 -2.66
N LYS A 48 -8.44 -1.12 -2.38
CA LYS A 48 -9.32 -2.02 -3.13
C LYS A 48 -10.78 -1.56 -3.10
N ASN A 49 -11.26 -1.17 -1.91
CA ASN A 49 -12.61 -0.67 -1.72
C ASN A 49 -12.85 0.64 -2.48
N MET A 50 -11.89 1.57 -2.46
CA MET A 50 -11.95 2.83 -3.21
C MET A 50 -12.11 2.58 -4.71
N VAL A 51 -11.33 1.65 -5.29
CA VAL A 51 -11.47 1.28 -6.71
C VAL A 51 -12.84 0.65 -6.98
N ARG A 52 -13.31 -0.24 -6.10
CA ARG A 52 -14.65 -0.85 -6.23
C ARG A 52 -15.76 0.21 -6.23
N PHE A 53 -15.72 1.15 -5.30
CA PHE A 53 -16.70 2.24 -5.22
C PHE A 53 -16.61 3.18 -6.42
N ALA A 54 -15.41 3.46 -6.93
CA ALA A 54 -15.25 4.27 -8.14
C ALA A 54 -15.86 3.60 -9.38
N VAL A 55 -15.74 2.27 -9.49
CA VAL A 55 -16.39 1.49 -10.57
C VAL A 55 -17.91 1.55 -10.44
N GLU A 56 -18.44 1.30 -9.24
CA GLU A 56 -19.89 1.32 -8.97
C GLU A 56 -20.50 2.70 -9.22
N ALA A 57 -19.83 3.77 -8.76
CA ALA A 57 -20.22 5.13 -9.06
C ALA A 57 -20.19 5.41 -10.57
N GLY A 58 -19.17 4.92 -11.28
CA GLY A 58 -19.06 5.04 -12.73
C GLY A 58 -20.19 4.36 -13.48
N GLU A 59 -20.61 3.17 -13.03
CA GLU A 59 -21.77 2.45 -13.57
C GLU A 59 -23.06 3.26 -13.41
N ILE A 60 -23.33 3.74 -12.19
CA ILE A 60 -24.54 4.53 -11.88
C ILE A 60 -24.56 5.83 -12.69
N LEU A 61 -23.42 6.53 -12.78
CA LEU A 61 -23.30 7.76 -13.56
C LEU A 61 -23.50 7.52 -15.06
N THR A 62 -23.04 6.38 -15.59
CA THR A 62 -23.24 6.02 -17.00
C THR A 62 -24.70 5.77 -17.29
N LYS A 63 -25.38 4.95 -16.46
CA LYS A 63 -26.83 4.73 -16.57
C LYS A 63 -27.59 6.06 -16.49
N LYS A 64 -27.22 6.92 -15.55
CA LYS A 64 -27.89 8.21 -15.39
C LYS A 64 -27.68 9.14 -16.57
N LYS A 65 -26.49 9.12 -17.19
CA LYS A 65 -26.21 9.89 -18.40
C LYS A 65 -27.05 9.39 -19.59
N ASP A 66 -27.31 8.10 -19.69
CA ASP A 66 -28.09 7.52 -20.79
C ASP A 66 -29.60 7.84 -20.67
N GLU A 67 -30.09 8.11 -19.46
CA GLU A 67 -31.46 8.60 -19.22
C GLU A 67 -31.65 10.09 -19.56
N LEU A 68 -30.57 10.87 -19.63
CA LEU A 68 -30.61 12.31 -19.81
C LEU A 68 -30.41 12.69 -21.28
N GLU A 69 -31.01 13.81 -21.69
CA GLU A 69 -30.80 14.36 -23.02
C GLU A 69 -29.35 14.85 -23.20
N HIS A 70 -28.92 14.93 -24.46
CA HIS A 70 -27.59 15.43 -24.80
C HIS A 70 -27.41 16.86 -24.29
N GLY A 71 -26.40 17.07 -23.42
CA GLY A 71 -26.09 18.38 -22.82
C GLY A 71 -26.54 18.50 -21.36
N GLU A 72 -27.55 17.75 -20.92
CA GLU A 72 -28.15 17.88 -19.58
C GLU A 72 -27.31 17.24 -18.47
N PHE A 73 -26.39 16.36 -18.81
CA PHE A 73 -25.56 15.67 -17.81
C PHE A 73 -24.69 16.61 -16.98
N ILE A 74 -24.10 17.64 -17.59
CA ILE A 74 -23.21 18.57 -16.88
C ILE A 74 -24.02 19.43 -15.89
N PRO A 75 -25.10 20.13 -16.30
CA PRO A 75 -25.97 20.83 -15.37
C PRO A 75 -26.52 19.92 -14.26
N TRP A 76 -26.87 18.67 -14.57
CA TRP A 76 -27.35 17.73 -13.57
C TRP A 76 -26.29 17.44 -12.51
N VAL A 77 -25.04 17.16 -12.90
CA VAL A 77 -23.95 16.90 -11.94
C VAL A 77 -23.70 18.12 -11.05
N GLU A 78 -23.65 19.32 -11.62
CA GLU A 78 -23.33 20.54 -10.87
C GLU A 78 -24.41 20.93 -9.87
N ASN A 79 -25.67 20.61 -10.15
CA ASN A 79 -26.79 20.93 -9.26
C ASN A 79 -27.12 19.83 -8.24
N ASN A 80 -26.80 18.56 -8.54
CA ASN A 80 -27.24 17.43 -7.71
C ASN A 80 -26.12 16.75 -6.92
N LEU A 81 -24.85 16.91 -7.31
CA LEU A 81 -23.74 16.18 -6.70
C LEU A 81 -22.79 17.11 -5.93
N ASN A 82 -22.28 16.61 -4.80
CA ASN A 82 -21.33 17.33 -3.95
C ASN A 82 -19.89 17.35 -4.52
N PHE A 83 -19.68 16.83 -5.73
CA PHE A 83 -18.38 16.76 -6.37
C PHE A 83 -18.45 17.22 -7.82
N LYS A 84 -17.31 17.66 -8.34
CA LYS A 84 -17.21 18.27 -9.66
C LYS A 84 -17.37 17.24 -10.78
N ILE A 85 -17.80 17.73 -11.95
CA ILE A 85 -17.94 16.95 -13.19
C ILE A 85 -16.69 16.13 -13.55
N ARG A 86 -15.48 16.67 -13.29
CA ARG A 86 -14.22 15.96 -13.56
C ARG A 86 -14.08 14.67 -12.74
N THR A 87 -14.61 14.64 -11.52
CA THR A 87 -14.61 13.44 -10.68
C THR A 87 -15.62 12.42 -11.20
N ALA A 88 -16.82 12.88 -11.58
CA ALA A 88 -17.84 12.02 -12.19
C ALA A 88 -17.30 11.32 -13.45
N GLN A 89 -16.69 12.08 -14.36
CA GLN A 89 -16.08 11.56 -15.58
C GLN A 89 -14.93 10.58 -15.31
N ARG A 90 -14.14 10.79 -14.25
CA ARG A 90 -13.09 9.84 -13.84
C ARG A 90 -13.68 8.50 -13.41
N TYR A 91 -14.76 8.50 -12.64
CA TYR A 91 -15.45 7.26 -12.24
C TYR A 91 -16.02 6.53 -13.45
N MET A 92 -16.69 7.23 -14.36
CA MET A 92 -17.19 6.65 -15.61
C MET A 92 -16.06 6.02 -16.44
N LYS A 93 -14.90 6.69 -16.56
CA LYS A 93 -13.73 6.15 -17.26
C LYS A 93 -13.14 4.91 -16.58
N ILE A 94 -13.15 4.86 -15.25
CA ILE A 94 -12.71 3.69 -14.49
C ILE A 94 -13.64 2.51 -14.76
N PHE A 95 -14.96 2.73 -14.74
CA PHE A 95 -15.96 1.73 -15.11
C PHE A 95 -15.78 1.24 -16.55
N GLU A 96 -15.64 2.17 -17.51
CA GLU A 96 -15.42 1.84 -18.93
C GLU A 96 -14.20 0.91 -19.12
N LYS A 97 -13.10 1.17 -18.41
CA LYS A 97 -11.90 0.34 -18.46
C LYS A 97 -12.05 -1.05 -17.84
N LYS A 98 -13.01 -1.24 -16.92
CA LYS A 98 -13.28 -2.55 -16.32
C LYS A 98 -14.13 -3.43 -17.24
N THR A 99 -15.00 -2.80 -18.02
CA THR A 99 -15.93 -3.49 -18.94
C THR A 99 -15.29 -3.80 -20.30
N LYS A 100 -14.20 -3.12 -20.66
CA LYS A 100 -13.35 -3.47 -21.82
C LYS A 100 -12.43 -4.64 -21.50
#